data_AF-A0A6M0A401-F1
#
_entry.id   AF-A0A6M0A401-F1
#
_cell.length_a   1.000
_cell.length_b   1.000
_cell.length_c   1.000
_cell.angle_alpha   90.00
_cell.angle_beta   90.00
_cell.angle_gamma   90.00
#
_symmetry.space_group_name_H-M   'P 1'
#
loop_
_entity.id
_entity.type
_entity.pdbx_description
1 polymer ?
#
loop_
_entity_poly.entity_id
_entity_poly.type
_entity_poly.pdbx_seq_one_letter_code
_entity_poly.pdbx_strand_id
1 'polypeptide(L)'
;MNQNINISAIRGSFIDFVADPFYYPELETIRYIHDGLMIISGGIIQELGNYEKLKPKYPEIPITSYPGMIILPGFIDIHIHYPFY
;
A
#
# COMPACT_ATOMS: atom_id res chain seq x y z
N MET A 1 -12.53 16.77 -20.45
CA MET A 1 -11.34 15.97 -20.77
C MET A 1 -11.31 14.80 -19.80
N ASN A 2 -11.81 13.62 -20.20
CA ASN A 2 -11.70 12.42 -19.37
C ASN A 2 -10.27 11.91 -19.50
N GLN A 3 -9.44 12.22 -18.50
CA GLN A 3 -8.17 11.53 -18.33
C GLN A 3 -8.50 10.05 -18.13
N ASN A 4 -7.98 9.17 -18.99
CA ASN A 4 -8.06 7.73 -18.76
C ASN A 4 -7.37 7.46 -17.42
N ILE A 5 -8.17 7.18 -16.40
CA ILE A 5 -7.63 6.95 -15.06
C ILE A 5 -6.83 5.65 -15.12
N ASN A 6 -5.51 5.77 -15.04
CA ASN A 6 -4.63 4.62 -15.05
C ASN A 6 -4.85 3.84 -13.74
N ILE A 7 -5.30 2.59 -13.88
CA ILE A 7 -5.55 1.68 -12.78
C ILE A 7 -4.48 0.59 -12.77
N SER A 8 -3.89 0.35 -11.61
CA SER A 8 -2.82 -0.62 -11.43
C SER A 8 -2.96 -1.34 -10.10
N ALA A 9 -2.26 -2.45 -9.95
CA ALA A 9 -2.22 -3.19 -8.71
C ALA A 9 -0.81 -3.62 -8.33
N ILE A 10 -0.53 -3.65 -7.02
CA ILE A 10 0.72 -4.14 -6.46
C ILE A 10 0.42 -5.34 -5.55
N ARG A 11 1.10 -6.47 -5.76
CA ARG A 11 0.99 -7.67 -4.92
C ARG A 11 2.29 -7.91 -4.16
N GLY A 12 2.18 -8.27 -2.89
CA GLY A 12 3.32 -8.61 -2.03
C GLY A 12 2.89 -8.74 -0.58
N SER A 13 3.86 -8.82 0.33
CA SER A 13 3.59 -8.71 1.77
C SER A 13 3.57 -7.24 2.18
N PHE A 14 2.55 -6.81 2.92
CA PHE A 14 2.40 -5.43 3.38
C PHE A 14 2.46 -5.34 4.90
N ILE A 15 3.17 -4.34 5.42
CA ILE A 15 3.11 -3.94 6.82
C ILE A 15 2.74 -2.45 6.87
N ASP A 16 1.73 -2.10 7.65
CA ASP A 16 1.38 -0.73 7.96
C ASP A 16 0.83 -0.60 9.38
N PHE A 17 0.56 0.63 9.81
CA PHE A 17 0.05 0.94 11.14
C PHE A 17 -1.36 1.52 11.03
N VAL A 18 -2.29 0.98 11.81
CA VAL A 18 -3.72 1.33 11.79
C VAL A 18 -4.18 2.09 13.04
N ALA A 19 -3.32 2.18 14.05
CA ALA A 19 -3.56 2.94 15.27
C ALA A 19 -2.25 3.47 15.84
N ASP A 20 -2.36 4.35 16.83
CA ASP A 20 -1.21 4.91 17.53
C ASP A 20 -0.78 3.99 18.69
N PRO A 21 0.45 3.45 18.68
CA PRO A 21 0.95 2.55 19.73
C PRO A 21 1.12 3.22 21.09
N PHE A 22 1.03 4.55 21.20
CA PHE A 22 0.98 5.23 22.50
C PHE A 22 -0.35 5.02 23.22
N TYR A 23 -1.43 4.73 22.50
CA TYR A 23 -2.78 4.61 23.06
C TYR A 23 -3.34 3.18 23.03
N TYR A 24 -2.72 2.27 22.27
CA TYR A 24 -3.17 0.88 22.10
C TYR A 24 -2.00 -0.11 22.19
N PRO A 25 -2.25 -1.40 22.53
CA PRO A 25 -1.22 -2.42 22.49
C PRO A 25 -0.56 -2.51 21.11
N GLU A 26 0.77 -2.64 21.05
CA GLU A 26 1.55 -2.66 19.80
C GLU A 26 1.02 -3.69 18.77
N LEU A 27 0.67 -4.89 19.23
CA LEU A 27 0.16 -5.95 18.35
C LEU A 27 -1.22 -5.62 17.74
N GLU A 28 -1.96 -4.66 18.30
CA GLU A 28 -3.24 -4.19 17.77
C GLU A 28 -3.08 -2.99 16.83
N THR A 29 -1.92 -2.33 16.83
CA THR A 29 -1.66 -1.15 15.98
C THR A 29 -1.01 -1.50 14.66
N ILE A 30 -0.39 -2.68 14.55
CA ILE A 30 0.27 -3.17 13.36
C ILE A 30 -0.68 -4.03 12.54
N ARG A 31 -0.78 -3.75 11.25
CA ARG A 31 -1.43 -4.63 10.28
C ARG A 31 -0.39 -5.27 9.39
N TYR A 32 -0.37 -6.60 9.40
CA TYR A 32 0.43 -7.41 8.47
C TYR A 32 -0.47 -8.19 7.52
N ILE A 33 -0.25 -8.04 6.22
CA ILE A 33 -0.94 -8.79 5.16
C ILE A 33 0.13 -9.59 4.42
N HIS A 34 0.21 -10.89 4.71
CA HIS A 34 1.23 -11.77 4.14
C HIS A 34 1.17 -11.86 2.61
N ASP A 35 -0.04 -11.98 2.03
CA ASP A 35 -0.28 -11.99 0.59
C ASP A 35 -1.36 -10.98 0.24
N GLY A 36 -0.95 -9.72 0.10
CA GLY A 36 -1.82 -8.58 -0.13
C GLY A 36 -1.88 -8.15 -1.59
N LEU A 37 -2.95 -7.45 -1.94
CA LEU A 37 -3.13 -6.73 -3.20
C LEU A 37 -3.54 -5.30 -2.89
N MET A 38 -2.81 -4.33 -3.41
CA MET A 38 -3.12 -2.91 -3.33
C MET A 38 -3.59 -2.42 -4.69
N ILE A 39 -4.79 -1.88 -4.77
CA ILE A 39 -5.36 -1.30 -5.99
C ILE A 39 -5.13 0.21 -5.97
N ILE A 40 -4.54 0.73 -7.04
CA ILE A 40 -4.21 2.15 -7.20
C ILE A 40 -4.94 2.67 -8.44
N SER A 41 -5.60 3.80 -8.32
CA SER A 41 -6.28 4.46 -9.42
C SER A 41 -5.98 5.96 -9.37
N GLY A 42 -5.37 6.49 -10.43
CA GLY A 42 -4.98 7.90 -10.48
C GLY A 42 -3.99 8.31 -9.39
N GLY A 43 -3.11 7.40 -8.97
CA GLY A 43 -2.13 7.65 -7.90
C GLY A 43 -2.68 7.53 -6.48
N ILE A 44 -3.95 7.17 -6.31
CA ILE A 44 -4.61 7.03 -5.01
C ILE A 44 -4.93 5.55 -4.73
N ILE A 45 -4.68 5.10 -3.50
CA ILE A 45 -5.07 3.76 -3.05
C ILE A 45 -6.60 3.68 -2.99
N GLN A 46 -7.18 2.73 -3.71
CA GLN A 46 -8.62 2.47 -3.73
C GLN A 46 -9.01 1.36 -2.75
N GLU A 47 -8.22 0.28 -2.69
CA GLU A 47 -8.45 -0.83 -1.76
C GLU A 47 -7.12 -1.53 -1.47
N LEU A 48 -6.94 -2.01 -0.24
CA LEU A 48 -5.81 -2.83 0.20
C LEU A 48 -6.37 -3.99 1.03
N GLY A 49 -5.94 -5.22 0.73
CA GLY A 49 -6.44 -6.40 1.41
C GLY A 49 -5.80 -7.69 0.89
N ASN A 50 -6.29 -8.84 1.34
CA ASN A 50 -5.79 -10.14 0.89
C ASN A 50 -6.00 -10.35 -0.62
N TYR A 51 -4.97 -10.84 -1.30
CA TYR A 51 -4.98 -11.08 -2.74
C TYR A 51 -6.18 -11.92 -3.20
N GLU A 52 -6.43 -13.06 -2.55
CA GLU A 52 -7.52 -13.97 -2.90
C GLU A 52 -8.92 -13.32 -2.79
N LYS A 53 -9.09 -12.33 -1.90
CA LYS A 53 -10.35 -11.61 -1.74
C LYS A 53 -10.53 -10.49 -2.76
N LEU A 54 -9.44 -9.85 -3.17
CA LEU A 54 -9.47 -8.69 -4.05
C LEU A 54 -9.34 -9.05 -5.53
N LYS A 55 -8.58 -10.09 -5.87
CA LYS A 55 -8.36 -10.48 -7.27
C LYS A 55 -9.68 -10.73 -8.04
N PRO A 56 -10.71 -11.38 -7.47
CA PRO A 56 -11.99 -11.57 -8.16
C PRO A 56 -12.74 -10.26 -8.44
N LYS A 57 -12.58 -9.24 -7.59
CA LYS A 57 -13.19 -7.91 -7.80
C LYS A 57 -12.50 -7.12 -8.93
N TYR A 58 -11.24 -7.48 -9.21
CA TYR A 58 -10.33 -6.78 -10.11
C TYR A 58 -9.66 -7.73 -11.12
N PRO A 59 -10.44 -8.40 -11.99
CA PRO A 59 -9.94 -9.50 -12.81
C PRO A 59 -8.92 -9.05 -13.87
N GLU A 60 -9.09 -7.86 -14.45
CA GLU A 60 -8.35 -7.40 -15.64
C GLU A 60 -7.25 -6.36 -15.34
N ILE A 61 -7.01 -6.02 -14.08
CA ILE A 61 -6.00 -5.01 -13.71
C ILE A 61 -4.59 -5.60 -13.81
N PRO A 62 -3.62 -4.90 -14.43
CA PRO A 62 -2.21 -5.30 -14.42
C PRO A 62 -1.65 -5.32 -13.00
N ILE A 63 -1.01 -6.43 -12.63
CA ILE A 63 -0.44 -6.63 -11.28
C ILE A 63 1.08 -6.64 -11.37
N THR A 64 1.72 -5.72 -10.65
CA THR A 64 3.16 -5.77 -10.37
C THR A 64 3.37 -6.56 -9.08
N SER A 65 4.17 -7.62 -9.11
CA SER A 65 4.38 -8.51 -7.96
C SER A 65 5.80 -8.38 -7.39
N TYR A 66 5.90 -8.30 -6.06
CA TYR A 66 7.17 -8.24 -5.32
C TYR A 66 7.26 -9.40 -4.31
N PRO A 67 7.49 -10.64 -4.77
CA PRO A 67 7.54 -11.80 -3.88
C PRO A 67 8.74 -11.73 -2.94
N GLY A 68 8.55 -12.16 -1.69
CA GLY A 68 9.61 -12.18 -0.66
C GLY A 68 10.05 -10.81 -0.15
N MET A 69 9.45 -9.73 -0.65
CA MET A 69 9.70 -8.36 -0.18
C MET A 69 8.62 -7.92 0.81
N ILE A 70 8.98 -7.01 1.71
CA ILE A 70 8.04 -6.31 2.58
C ILE A 70 7.81 -4.92 2.00
N ILE A 71 6.55 -4.59 1.74
CA ILE A 71 6.09 -3.29 1.27
C ILE A 71 5.60 -2.49 2.47
N LEU A 72 6.08 -1.25 2.59
CA LEU A 72 5.76 -0.31 3.66
C LEU A 72 5.19 0.99 3.07
N PRO A 73 4.48 1.81 3.86
CA PRO A 73 4.30 3.22 3.56
C PRO A 73 5.66 3.91 3.36
N GLY A 74 5.69 4.94 2.50
CA GLY A 74 6.89 5.75 2.34
C GLY A 74 7.28 6.40 3.67
N PHE A 75 8.58 6.41 3.99
CA PHE A 75 9.06 7.05 5.21
C PHE A 75 8.85 8.57 5.15
N ILE A 76 8.50 9.14 6.30
CA ILE A 76 8.32 10.58 6.47
C ILE A 76 9.59 11.11 7.12
N ASP A 77 10.38 11.84 6.34
CA ASP A 77 11.50 12.61 6.86
C ASP A 77 11.02 14.01 7.23
N ILE A 78 11.08 14.34 8.52
CA ILE A 78 10.64 15.64 9.04
C ILE A 78 11.75 16.68 9.09
N HIS A 79 13.00 16.30 8.76
CA HIS A 79 14.13 17.19 8.93
C HIS A 79 15.25 16.91 7.93
N ILE A 80 15.25 17.67 6.85
CA ILE A 80 16.31 17.69 5.84
C ILE A 80 16.80 19.13 5.62
N HIS A 81 18.11 19.28 5.44
CA HIS A 81 18.71 20.53 4.96
C HIS A 81 18.99 20.40 3.45
N TYR A 82 18.09 20.92 2.61
CA TYR A 82 18.31 21.00 1.17
C TYR A 82 19.06 22.30 0.82
N PRO A 83 20.25 22.24 0.20
CA PRO A 83 20.98 23.44 -0.19
C PRO A 83 20.31 24.11 -1.40
N PHE A 84 20.23 25.44 -1.37
CA PHE A 84 19.94 26.24 -2.54
C PHE A 84 21.29 26.69 -3.13
N TYR A 85 21.58 26.29 -4.36
CA TYR A 85 22.62 26.90 -5.19
C TYR A 85 22.01 28.01 -6.04
#